data_AF-A0A1M7P3C1-F1
#
_entry.id   AF-A0A1M7P3C1-F1
#
_cell.length_a   1.000
_cell.length_b   1.000
_cell.length_c   1.000
_cell.angle_alpha   90.00
_cell.angle_beta   90.00
_cell.angle_gamma   90.00
#
_symmetry.space_group_name_H-M   'P 1'
#
loop_
_entity.id
_entity.type
_entity.pdbx_description
1 polymer ?
#
loop_
_entity_poly.entity_id
_entity_poly.type
_entity_poly.pdbx_seq_one_letter_code
_entity_poly.pdbx_strand_id
1 'polypeptide(L)'
;MFLLAVTLYFLLACLISWMLLFPSGREFVAAALAGAGTRLQHTLGRLAHRRREDMGALARSGRASMGGLRAFWSDHYLFCLGGLALLCIPPLLALLLAGKPTLSAYETSTREVNTQVAGLLQGEQLVPPPALPPLVFTTAEVQLERPMLSTASRDWAMLDSAYAQRLLMAFRIMKEKYGYDMALLEGYRSPERQNTLAAMGSGVTNAAAFQSWHQYGLAADCAFLRDGKLVISERDPWAMRGYQLYGEVAESLGLTWGGRWKMMDFGHTELRQPGVMHKQGNK
;
A
#
# COMPACT_ATOMS: atom_id res chain seq x y z
N MET A 1 -7.28 6.21 -23.11
CA MET A 1 -6.86 4.80 -22.93
C MET A 1 -7.32 4.22 -21.59
N PHE A 2 -7.07 4.91 -20.46
CA PHE A 2 -7.52 4.47 -19.13
C PHE A 2 -9.04 4.25 -19.03
N LEU A 3 -9.85 5.19 -19.51
CA LEU A 3 -11.31 5.07 -19.50
C LEU A 3 -11.83 3.87 -20.32
N LEU A 4 -11.19 3.55 -21.45
CA LEU A 4 -11.56 2.41 -22.29
C LEU A 4 -11.18 1.07 -21.64
N ALA A 5 -10.05 1.03 -20.92
CA ALA A 5 -9.67 -0.15 -20.15
C ALA A 5 -10.61 -0.39 -18.96
N VAL A 6 -11.02 0.67 -18.26
CA VAL A 6 -11.96 0.59 -17.14
C VAL A 6 -13.36 0.17 -17.61
N THR A 7 -13.86 0.70 -18.72
CA THR A 7 -15.16 0.29 -19.27
C THR A 7 -15.15 -1.16 -19.75
N LEU A 8 -14.07 -1.61 -20.38
CA LEU A 8 -13.95 -2.99 -20.85
C LEU A 8 -13.82 -3.99 -19.69
N TYR A 9 -13.10 -3.62 -18.63
CA TYR A 9 -13.04 -4.39 -17.39
C TYR A 9 -14.42 -4.49 -16.70
N PHE A 10 -15.15 -3.37 -16.63
CA PHE A 10 -16.50 -3.35 -16.04
C PHE A 10 -17.47 -4.26 -16.79
N LEU A 11 -17.49 -4.20 -18.13
CA LEU A 11 -18.33 -5.07 -18.96
C LEU A 11 -18.00 -6.55 -18.79
N LEU A 12 -16.70 -6.89 -18.70
CA LEU A 12 -16.26 -8.26 -18.47
C LEU A 12 -16.70 -8.78 -17.08
N ALA A 13 -16.54 -7.96 -16.05
CA ALA A 13 -16.96 -8.29 -14.68
C ALA A 13 -18.48 -8.47 -14.56
N CYS A 14 -19.27 -7.64 -15.24
CA CYS A 14 -20.72 -7.79 -15.32
C CYS A 14 -21.12 -9.10 -16.04
N LEU A 15 -20.46 -9.46 -17.14
CA LEU A 15 -20.76 -10.67 -17.90
C LEU A 15 -20.42 -11.94 -17.11
N ILE A 16 -19.28 -11.95 -16.42
CA ILE A 16 -18.88 -13.07 -15.53
C ILE A 16 -19.86 -13.20 -14.35
N SER A 17 -20.23 -12.07 -13.73
CA SER A 17 -21.18 -12.08 -12.62
C SER A 17 -22.57 -12.56 -13.06
N TRP A 18 -23.01 -12.17 -14.27
CA TRP A 18 -24.25 -12.65 -14.86
C TRP A 18 -24.23 -14.17 -15.12
N MET A 19 -23.11 -14.70 -15.63
CA MET A 19 -22.93 -16.14 -15.82
C MET A 19 -22.89 -16.90 -14.49
N LEU A 20 -22.32 -16.33 -13.43
CA LEU A 20 -22.27 -16.97 -12.11
C LEU A 20 -23.64 -16.96 -11.40
N LEU A 21 -24.40 -15.89 -11.53
CA LEU A 21 -25.66 -15.71 -10.80
C LEU A 21 -26.89 -16.31 -11.52
N PHE A 22 -26.86 -16.42 -12.85
CA PHE A 22 -28.01 -16.89 -13.63
C PHE A 22 -27.69 -18.16 -14.43
N PRO A 23 -28.34 -19.30 -14.12
CA PRO A 23 -28.17 -20.56 -14.86
C PRO A 23 -28.49 -20.44 -16.37
N SER A 24 -29.50 -19.63 -16.71
CA SER A 24 -29.91 -19.34 -18.09
C SER A 24 -28.82 -18.67 -18.93
N GLY A 25 -27.94 -17.88 -18.31
CA GLY A 25 -26.80 -17.27 -18.99
C GLY A 25 -25.74 -18.29 -19.40
N ARG A 26 -25.52 -19.33 -18.58
CA ARG A 26 -24.57 -20.41 -18.88
C ARG A 26 -25.07 -21.29 -20.02
N GLU A 27 -26.36 -21.61 -20.00
CA GLU A 27 -27.02 -22.39 -21.05
C GLU A 27 -27.00 -21.66 -22.40
N PHE A 28 -27.21 -20.34 -22.41
CA PHE A 28 -27.12 -19.52 -23.62
C PHE A 28 -25.71 -19.51 -24.22
N VAL A 29 -24.66 -19.34 -23.40
CA VAL A 29 -23.26 -19.35 -23.86
C VAL A 29 -22.84 -20.75 -24.34
N ALA A 30 -23.25 -21.80 -23.64
CA ALA A 30 -23.00 -23.19 -24.04
C ALA A 30 -23.70 -23.52 -25.37
N ALA A 31 -24.95 -23.08 -25.56
CA ALA A 31 -25.68 -23.25 -26.81
C ALA A 31 -25.06 -22.46 -27.97
N ALA A 32 -24.56 -21.24 -27.72
CA ALA A 32 -23.87 -20.43 -28.72
C ALA A 32 -22.53 -21.07 -29.17
N LEU A 33 -21.76 -21.62 -28.23
CA LEU A 33 -20.50 -22.33 -28.53
C LEU A 33 -20.74 -23.66 -29.25
N ALA A 34 -21.78 -24.42 -28.87
CA ALA A 34 -22.18 -25.63 -29.58
C ALA A 34 -22.69 -25.32 -31.01
N GLY A 35 -23.41 -24.21 -31.20
CA GLY A 35 -23.84 -23.73 -32.51
C GLY A 35 -22.70 -23.26 -33.41
N ALA A 36 -21.63 -22.71 -32.83
CA ALA A 36 -20.41 -22.33 -33.56
C ALA A 36 -19.57 -23.57 -33.94
N GLY A 37 -19.47 -24.56 -33.05
CA GLY A 37 -18.74 -25.81 -33.28
C GLY A 37 -19.35 -26.67 -34.39
N THR A 38 -20.67 -26.76 -34.44
CA THR A 38 -21.38 -27.51 -35.50
C THR A 38 -21.25 -26.86 -36.88
N ARG A 39 -21.26 -25.52 -36.96
CA ARG A 39 -20.99 -24.78 -38.22
C ARG A 39 -19.56 -24.95 -38.72
N LEU A 40 -18.58 -25.05 -37.81
CA LEU A 40 -17.18 -25.31 -38.13
C LEU A 40 -16.95 -26.77 -38.59
N GLN A 41 -17.65 -27.73 -38.00
CA GLN A 41 -17.57 -29.14 -38.40
C GLN A 41 -18.19 -29.40 -39.78
N HIS A 42 -19.30 -28.74 -40.13
CA HIS A 42 -19.89 -28.86 -41.47
C HIS A 42 -19.04 -28.22 -42.59
N THR A 43 -18.26 -27.18 -42.28
CA THR A 43 -17.30 -26.58 -43.22
C THR A 43 -16.03 -27.42 -43.36
N LEU A 44 -15.53 -28.01 -42.27
CA LEU A 44 -14.36 -28.91 -42.29
C LEU A 44 -14.66 -30.29 -42.92
N GLY A 45 -15.88 -30.81 -42.78
CA GLY A 45 -16.30 -32.08 -43.39
C GLY A 45 -16.34 -32.05 -44.92
N ARG A 46 -16.68 -30.90 -45.54
CA ARG A 46 -16.62 -30.71 -47.00
C ARG A 46 -15.19 -30.56 -47.53
N LEU A 47 -14.23 -30.16 -46.68
CA LEU A 47 -12.81 -30.01 -46.99
C LEU A 47 -12.03 -31.34 -46.90
N ALA A 48 -12.54 -32.34 -46.18
CA ALA A 48 -11.87 -33.63 -46.00
C ALA A 48 -11.99 -34.56 -47.22
N HIS A 49 -13.10 -34.52 -47.97
CA HIS A 49 -13.27 -35.37 -49.16
C HIS A 49 -12.61 -34.85 -50.44
N ARG A 50 -12.22 -33.57 -50.51
CA ARG A 50 -11.43 -33.01 -51.63
C ARG A 50 -9.91 -33.19 -51.47
N ARG A 51 -9.45 -33.73 -50.33
CA ARG A 51 -8.02 -33.78 -49.97
C ARG A 51 -7.23 -34.94 -50.59
N ARG A 52 -7.84 -35.82 -51.41
CA ARG A 52 -7.14 -36.93 -52.06
C ARG A 52 -6.77 -36.73 -53.53
N GLU A 53 -7.29 -35.69 -54.20
CA GLU A 53 -6.94 -35.42 -55.62
C GLU A 53 -6.18 -34.10 -55.86
N ASP A 54 -6.19 -33.14 -54.93
CA ASP A 54 -5.72 -31.76 -55.17
C ASP A 54 -4.29 -31.43 -54.66
N MET A 55 -3.42 -32.42 -54.45
CA MET A 55 -2.00 -32.15 -54.13
C MET A 55 -1.19 -31.61 -55.32
N GLY A 56 -1.72 -31.64 -56.55
CA GLY A 56 -1.07 -31.11 -57.75
C GLY A 56 -1.38 -29.65 -58.09
N ALA A 57 -2.43 -29.04 -57.51
CA ALA A 57 -2.88 -27.70 -57.91
C ALA A 57 -2.30 -26.55 -57.04
N LEU A 58 -1.96 -26.82 -55.78
CA LEU A 58 -1.45 -25.81 -54.82
C LEU A 58 -0.05 -25.26 -55.16
N ALA A 59 0.77 -26.00 -55.92
CA ALA A 59 2.08 -25.52 -56.34
C ALA A 59 2.00 -24.41 -57.42
N ARG A 60 0.88 -24.29 -58.14
CA ARG A 60 0.72 -23.33 -59.26
C ARG A 60 0.10 -21.98 -58.84
N SER A 61 -0.74 -21.93 -57.81
CA SER A 61 -1.38 -20.68 -57.35
C SER A 61 -0.49 -19.82 -56.43
N GLY A 62 0.47 -20.42 -55.71
CA GLY A 62 1.42 -19.69 -54.86
C GLY A 62 2.37 -18.77 -55.64
N ARG A 63 2.71 -19.10 -56.90
CA ARG A 63 3.57 -18.26 -57.76
C ARG A 63 2.83 -17.08 -58.40
N ALA A 64 1.51 -17.18 -58.62
CA ALA A 64 0.72 -16.10 -59.21
C ALA A 64 0.38 -14.98 -58.20
N SER A 65 0.11 -15.33 -56.94
CA SER A 65 -0.21 -14.35 -55.88
C SER A 65 1.00 -13.50 -55.46
N MET A 66 2.20 -14.08 -55.50
CA MET A 66 3.44 -13.37 -55.13
C MET A 66 3.94 -12.42 -56.23
N GLY A 67 3.57 -12.67 -57.50
CA GLY A 67 3.87 -11.79 -58.63
C GLY A 67 3.01 -10.52 -58.66
N GLY A 68 1.71 -10.63 -58.34
CA GLY A 68 0.79 -9.49 -58.32
C GLY A 68 1.09 -8.47 -57.22
N LEU A 69 1.48 -8.93 -56.03
CA LEU A 69 1.92 -8.04 -54.94
C LEU A 69 3.21 -7.29 -55.27
N ARG A 70 4.11 -7.92 -56.02
CA ARG A 70 5.40 -7.33 -56.41
C ARG A 70 5.25 -6.29 -57.53
N ALA A 71 4.37 -6.53 -58.50
CA ALA A 71 4.03 -5.58 -59.56
C ALA A 71 3.23 -4.37 -59.04
N PHE A 72 2.30 -4.59 -58.12
CA PHE A 72 1.57 -3.50 -57.48
C PHE A 72 2.50 -2.59 -56.65
N TRP A 73 3.46 -3.19 -55.93
CA TRP A 73 4.47 -2.46 -55.19
C TRP A 73 5.39 -1.67 -56.12
N SER A 74 5.84 -2.22 -57.27
CA SER A 74 6.70 -1.48 -58.20
C SER A 74 6.01 -0.25 -58.80
N ASP A 75 4.72 -0.33 -59.08
CA ASP A 75 3.99 0.73 -59.78
C ASP A 75 3.52 1.85 -58.84
N HIS A 76 3.32 1.55 -57.54
CA HIS A 76 2.74 2.49 -56.57
C HIS A 76 3.65 2.73 -55.35
N TYR A 77 4.95 2.40 -55.45
CA TYR A 77 5.88 2.45 -54.31
C TYR A 77 5.94 3.82 -53.62
N LEU A 78 5.78 4.92 -54.37
CA LEU A 78 5.75 6.29 -53.84
C LEU A 78 4.54 6.55 -52.94
N PHE A 79 3.34 6.08 -53.32
CA PHE A 79 2.15 6.21 -52.49
C PHE A 79 2.19 5.27 -51.28
N CYS A 80 2.72 4.06 -51.45
CA CYS A 80 2.91 3.11 -50.35
C CYS A 80 3.94 3.63 -49.33
N LEU A 81 5.06 4.20 -49.78
CA LEU A 81 6.05 4.85 -48.90
C LEU A 81 5.46 6.09 -48.22
N GLY A 82 4.69 6.91 -48.92
CA GLY A 82 4.00 8.06 -48.34
C GLY A 82 3.01 7.66 -47.24
N GLY A 83 2.22 6.60 -47.47
CA GLY A 83 1.30 6.05 -46.47
C GLY A 83 2.02 5.45 -45.26
N LEU A 84 3.11 4.71 -45.49
CA LEU A 84 3.95 4.17 -44.41
C LEU A 84 4.60 5.28 -43.59
N ALA A 85 5.12 6.32 -44.25
CA ALA A 85 5.68 7.50 -43.61
C ALA A 85 4.61 8.23 -42.78
N LEU A 86 3.41 8.44 -43.31
CA LEU A 86 2.31 9.08 -42.58
C LEU A 86 1.88 8.26 -41.35
N LEU A 87 1.95 6.93 -41.42
CA LEU A 87 1.62 6.04 -40.31
C LEU A 87 2.72 5.99 -39.24
N CYS A 88 3.99 6.00 -39.65
CA CYS A 88 5.13 5.76 -38.78
C CYS A 88 5.78 7.04 -38.25
N ILE A 89 5.71 8.17 -38.97
CA ILE A 89 6.33 9.44 -38.55
C ILE A 89 5.67 9.99 -37.28
N PRO A 90 4.34 10.08 -37.12
CA PRO A 90 3.76 10.69 -35.92
C PRO A 90 4.11 9.95 -34.61
N PRO A 91 4.06 8.60 -34.52
CA PRO A 91 4.53 7.88 -33.34
C PRO A 91 6.04 8.04 -33.10
N LEU A 92 6.85 8.05 -34.15
CA LEU A 92 8.30 8.21 -34.03
C LEU A 92 8.67 9.62 -33.57
N LEU A 93 7.99 10.64 -34.11
CA LEU A 93 8.12 12.04 -33.70
C LEU A 93 7.66 12.21 -32.25
N ALA A 94 6.57 11.54 -31.85
CA ALA A 94 6.12 11.53 -30.47
C ALA A 94 7.15 10.90 -29.52
N LEU A 95 7.86 9.84 -29.94
CA LEU A 95 8.94 9.22 -29.16
C LEU A 95 10.22 10.08 -29.12
N LEU A 96 10.54 10.79 -30.20
CA LEU A 96 11.71 11.65 -30.28
C LEU A 96 11.50 12.99 -29.57
N LEU A 97 10.27 13.53 -29.59
CA LEU A 97 9.86 14.74 -28.87
C LEU A 97 9.42 14.45 -27.42
N ALA A 98 9.08 13.20 -27.10
CA ALA A 98 9.01 12.74 -25.72
C ALA A 98 10.44 12.72 -25.16
N GLY A 99 10.91 13.90 -24.75
CA GLY A 99 12.09 14.04 -23.92
C GLY A 99 12.02 13.01 -22.80
N LYS A 100 13.17 12.37 -22.53
CA LYS A 100 13.30 11.34 -21.49
C LYS A 100 12.51 11.80 -20.26
N PRO A 101 11.46 11.08 -19.82
CA PRO A 101 10.92 11.33 -18.50
C PRO A 101 12.03 10.88 -17.56
N THR A 102 12.85 11.84 -17.12
CA THR A 102 13.59 11.66 -15.89
C THR A 102 12.50 11.36 -14.87
N LEU A 103 12.47 10.12 -14.38
CA LEU A 103 11.87 9.77 -13.10
C LEU A 103 12.67 10.47 -11.99
N SER A 104 12.74 11.80 -12.08
CA SER A 104 13.18 12.71 -11.06
C SER A 104 11.94 12.91 -10.22
N ALA A 105 11.94 12.29 -9.05
CA ALA A 105 11.07 12.57 -7.93
C ALA A 105 9.57 12.74 -8.26
N TYR A 106 8.76 11.94 -7.61
CA TYR A 106 7.48 12.45 -7.13
C TYR A 106 7.79 13.67 -6.24
N GLU A 107 8.00 14.86 -6.84
CA GLU A 107 7.77 16.12 -6.17
C GLU A 107 6.28 16.09 -5.88
N THR A 108 6.00 15.69 -4.63
CA THR A 108 4.81 16.11 -3.94
C THR A 108 4.73 17.59 -4.25
N SER A 109 3.72 18.00 -5.00
CA SER A 109 3.40 19.40 -5.11
C SER A 109 3.36 19.90 -3.67
N THR A 110 4.38 20.64 -3.26
CA THR A 110 4.24 21.67 -2.25
C THR A 110 3.27 22.64 -2.91
N ARG A 111 1.98 22.27 -2.87
CA ARG A 111 0.88 23.20 -2.85
C ARG A 111 1.38 24.28 -1.93
N GLU A 112 1.71 25.45 -2.47
CA GLU A 112 2.21 26.56 -1.69
C GLU A 112 1.32 26.62 -0.47
N VAL A 113 1.89 26.19 0.67
CA VAL A 113 1.14 26.10 1.90
C VAL A 113 0.96 27.55 2.23
N ASN A 114 -0.21 28.08 1.86
CA ASN A 114 -0.58 29.46 2.09
C ASN A 114 -0.17 29.78 3.52
N THR A 115 0.78 30.68 3.72
CA THR A 115 1.42 30.90 5.03
C THR A 115 0.41 31.34 6.07
N GLN A 116 -0.74 31.89 5.66
CA GLN A 116 -1.89 32.14 6.53
C GLN A 116 -2.62 30.84 6.89
N VAL A 117 -2.77 29.89 5.98
CA VAL A 117 -3.30 28.55 6.29
C VAL A 117 -2.30 27.75 7.13
N ALA A 118 -1.00 27.86 6.87
CA ALA A 118 0.06 27.26 7.70
C ALA A 118 0.05 27.86 9.12
N GLY A 119 -0.13 29.18 9.24
CA GLY A 119 -0.25 29.88 10.52
C GLY A 119 -1.56 29.56 11.26
N LEU A 120 -2.67 29.36 10.53
CA LEU A 120 -3.94 28.89 11.10
C LEU A 120 -3.86 27.42 11.54
N LEU A 121 -3.19 26.55 10.77
CA LEU A 121 -2.91 25.15 11.10
C LEU A 121 -1.95 25.01 12.31
N GLN A 122 -1.01 25.94 12.49
CA GLN A 122 -0.21 26.02 13.72
C GLN A 122 -1.05 26.35 14.95
N GLY A 123 -2.15 27.12 14.78
CA GLY A 123 -3.11 27.42 15.84
C GLY A 123 -4.07 26.26 16.18
N GLU A 124 -4.17 25.24 15.32
CA GLU A 124 -4.99 24.02 15.53
C GLU A 124 -4.16 22.80 15.96
N GLN A 125 -2.88 22.97 16.29
CA GLN A 125 -2.06 21.87 16.77
C GLN A 125 -2.60 21.35 18.10
N LEU A 126 -2.77 20.03 18.18
CA LEU A 126 -3.17 19.40 19.42
C LEU A 126 -2.06 19.61 20.45
N VAL A 127 -2.46 19.94 21.67
CA VAL A 127 -1.56 20.10 22.80
C VAL A 127 -1.50 18.78 23.56
N PRO A 128 -0.32 18.36 24.04
CA PRO A 128 -0.21 17.19 24.91
C PRO A 128 -1.12 17.27 26.13
N PRO A 129 -1.69 16.12 26.56
CA PRO A 129 -2.44 16.08 27.80
C PRO A 129 -1.53 16.46 29.00
N PRO A 130 -2.09 17.00 30.09
CA PRO A 130 -1.34 17.28 31.30
C PRO A 130 -0.58 16.04 31.79
N ALA A 131 0.63 16.26 32.32
CA ALA A 131 1.43 15.17 32.85
C ALA A 131 0.71 14.47 34.02
N LEU A 132 0.71 13.13 33.98
CA LEU A 132 0.13 12.32 35.03
C LEU A 132 1.02 12.33 36.29
N PRO A 133 0.43 12.17 37.49
CA PRO A 133 1.21 12.07 38.72
C PRO A 133 2.24 10.92 38.64
N PRO A 134 3.49 11.11 39.10
CA PRO A 134 4.52 10.07 39.03
C PRO A 134 4.12 8.74 39.67
N LEU A 135 3.30 8.79 40.73
CA LEU A 135 2.82 7.61 41.45
C LEU A 135 2.06 6.61 40.57
N VAL A 136 1.41 7.11 39.50
CA VAL A 136 0.68 6.26 38.52
C VAL A 136 1.63 5.29 37.81
N PHE A 137 2.91 5.64 37.67
CA PHE A 137 3.90 4.82 36.95
C PHE A 137 4.80 3.98 37.87
N THR A 138 4.63 4.07 39.19
CA THR A 138 5.50 3.41 40.18
C THR A 138 4.77 2.37 41.02
N THR A 139 3.52 2.01 40.69
CA THR A 139 2.80 0.96 41.41
C THR A 139 3.45 -0.41 41.16
N ALA A 140 3.23 -1.36 42.07
CA ALA A 140 3.83 -2.69 41.97
C ALA A 140 3.36 -3.44 40.71
N GLU A 141 2.09 -3.28 40.34
CA GLU A 141 1.50 -3.87 39.13
C GLU A 141 2.16 -3.32 37.87
N VAL A 142 2.39 -2.00 37.82
CA VAL A 142 3.05 -1.34 36.69
C VAL A 142 4.50 -1.79 36.56
N GLN A 143 5.24 -1.87 37.67
CA GLN A 143 6.63 -2.30 37.67
C GLN A 143 6.78 -3.77 37.23
N LEU A 144 5.78 -4.63 37.50
CA LEU A 144 5.76 -6.02 37.06
C LEU A 144 5.58 -6.12 35.53
N GLU A 145 4.67 -5.34 34.97
CA GLU A 145 4.36 -5.36 33.53
C GLU A 145 5.41 -4.61 32.68
N ARG A 146 5.98 -3.53 33.22
CA ARG A 146 6.99 -2.68 32.56
C ARG A 146 8.09 -2.27 33.55
N PRO A 147 9.16 -3.08 33.70
CA PRO A 147 10.28 -2.74 34.55
C PRO A 147 10.94 -1.42 34.14
N MET A 148 11.38 -0.63 35.13
CA MET A 148 12.07 0.65 34.92
C MET A 148 11.24 1.72 34.21
N LEU A 149 9.91 1.59 34.20
CA LEU A 149 9.05 2.59 33.60
C LEU A 149 9.18 3.95 34.27
N SER A 150 9.42 4.01 35.59
CA SER A 150 9.60 5.27 36.34
C SER A 150 10.65 6.21 35.76
N THR A 151 11.67 5.66 35.09
CA THR A 151 12.78 6.42 34.47
C THR A 151 12.60 6.67 32.96
N ALA A 152 11.48 6.23 32.37
CA ALA A 152 11.15 6.47 30.98
C ALA A 152 10.83 7.95 30.73
N SER A 153 11.27 8.49 29.59
CA SER A 153 10.89 9.84 29.18
C SER A 153 9.47 9.87 28.65
N ARG A 154 8.69 10.84 29.12
CA ARG A 154 7.34 11.16 28.62
C ARG A 154 7.28 12.60 28.12
N ASP A 155 8.45 13.15 27.80
CA ASP A 155 8.57 14.51 27.29
C ASP A 155 8.17 14.54 25.82
N TRP A 156 7.01 15.14 25.56
CA TRP A 156 6.46 15.31 24.21
C TRP A 156 7.32 16.23 23.35
N ALA A 157 8.11 17.13 23.94
CA ALA A 157 9.00 18.01 23.18
C ALA A 157 10.18 17.26 22.54
N MET A 158 10.47 16.04 23.00
CA MET A 158 11.50 15.16 22.45
C MET A 158 10.98 14.25 21.33
N LEU A 159 9.70 14.35 20.98
CA LEU A 159 9.11 13.63 19.85
C LEU A 159 9.20 14.47 18.57
N ASP A 160 9.32 13.79 17.43
CA ASP A 160 9.14 14.43 16.12
C ASP A 160 7.76 15.08 16.04
N SER A 161 7.68 16.29 15.50
CA SER A 161 6.44 17.08 15.52
C SER A 161 5.31 16.44 14.73
N ALA A 162 5.62 15.81 13.59
CA ALA A 162 4.62 15.13 12.77
C ALA A 162 4.13 13.85 13.46
N TYR A 163 5.04 13.09 14.08
CA TYR A 163 4.68 11.93 14.88
C TYR A 163 3.83 12.32 16.09
N ALA A 164 4.24 13.33 16.85
CA ALA A 164 3.52 13.82 18.03
C ALA A 164 2.09 14.23 17.69
N GLN A 165 1.87 14.98 16.61
CA GLN A 165 0.52 15.39 16.19
C GLN A 165 -0.36 14.20 15.80
N ARG A 166 0.20 13.19 15.11
CA ARG A 166 -0.55 11.95 14.80
C ARG A 166 -0.89 11.16 16.06
N LEU A 167 0.05 11.05 17.01
CA LEU A 167 -0.19 10.37 18.27
C LEU A 167 -1.24 11.10 19.11
N LEU A 168 -1.22 12.43 19.16
CA LEU A 168 -2.23 13.23 19.83
C LEU A 168 -3.61 13.10 19.18
N MET A 169 -3.66 13.00 17.85
CA MET A 169 -4.91 12.71 17.15
C MET A 169 -5.44 11.31 17.51
N ALA A 170 -4.55 10.32 17.66
CA ALA A 170 -4.93 9.00 18.13
C ALA A 170 -5.51 9.05 19.56
N PHE A 171 -4.86 9.77 20.48
CA PHE A 171 -5.34 9.98 21.85
C PHE A 171 -6.74 10.62 21.86
N ARG A 172 -6.93 11.65 21.03
CA ARG A 172 -8.22 12.34 20.89
C ARG A 172 -9.31 11.39 20.39
N ILE A 173 -9.06 10.64 19.32
CA ILE A 173 -10.03 9.68 18.77
C ILE A 173 -10.35 8.59 19.80
N MET A 174 -9.33 8.04 20.48
CA MET A 174 -9.52 7.00 21.49
C MET A 174 -10.39 7.48 22.64
N LYS A 175 -10.21 8.72 23.08
CA LYS A 175 -11.05 9.33 24.11
C LYS A 175 -12.46 9.63 23.61
N GLU A 176 -12.59 10.40 22.53
CA GLU A 176 -13.88 10.93 22.06
C GLU A 176 -14.79 9.84 21.47
N LYS A 177 -14.23 8.86 20.75
CA LYS A 177 -15.02 7.84 20.06
C LYS A 177 -15.18 6.55 20.86
N TYR A 178 -14.17 6.20 21.66
CA TYR A 178 -14.11 4.89 22.32
C TYR A 178 -14.07 4.97 23.84
N GLY A 179 -13.96 6.16 24.44
CA GLY A 179 -13.95 6.34 25.88
C GLY A 179 -12.69 5.82 26.57
N TYR A 180 -11.57 5.68 25.85
CA TYR A 180 -10.28 5.29 26.44
C TYR A 180 -9.43 6.53 26.70
N ASP A 181 -9.21 6.85 27.97
CA ASP A 181 -8.15 7.77 28.35
C ASP A 181 -6.79 7.09 28.17
N MET A 182 -5.91 7.71 27.39
CA MET A 182 -4.59 7.16 27.07
C MET A 182 -3.49 7.82 27.90
N ALA A 183 -2.42 7.06 28.14
CA ALA A 183 -1.21 7.53 28.81
C ALA A 183 0.03 7.18 27.98
N LEU A 184 0.93 8.15 27.83
CA LEU A 184 2.26 7.93 27.29
C LEU A 184 3.12 7.22 28.34
N LEU A 185 3.57 6.00 28.03
CA LEU A 185 4.48 5.23 28.89
C LEU A 185 5.93 5.67 28.67
N GLU A 186 6.34 5.69 27.40
CA GLU A 186 7.68 6.09 26.98
C GLU A 186 7.62 6.67 25.55
N GLY A 187 8.16 7.87 25.38
CA GLY A 187 8.37 8.51 24.08
C GLY A 187 9.82 8.38 23.63
N TYR A 188 10.60 9.46 23.76
CA TYR A 188 12.03 9.41 23.46
C TYR A 188 12.80 8.46 24.39
N ARG A 189 13.68 7.64 23.82
CA ARG A 189 14.57 6.74 24.57
C ARG A 189 16.01 7.00 24.20
N SER A 190 16.87 7.31 25.16
CA SER A 190 18.29 7.54 24.87
C SER A 190 19.01 6.24 24.46
N PRO A 191 20.12 6.32 23.71
CA PRO A 191 20.97 5.17 23.39
C PRO A 191 21.45 4.38 24.62
N GLU A 192 21.80 5.07 25.70
CA GLU A 192 22.28 4.47 26.95
C GLU A 192 21.16 3.66 27.62
N ARG A 193 19.95 4.23 27.66
CA ARG A 193 18.76 3.53 28.15
C ARG A 193 18.42 2.32 27.29
N GLN A 194 18.49 2.45 25.95
CA GLN A 194 18.26 1.33 25.04
C GLN A 194 19.24 0.18 25.30
N ASN A 195 20.53 0.48 25.49
CA ASN A 195 21.53 -0.54 25.84
C ASN A 195 21.26 -1.18 27.21
N THR A 196 20.79 -0.39 28.18
CA THR A 196 20.42 -0.89 29.51
C THR A 196 19.24 -1.87 29.41
N LEU A 197 18.21 -1.53 28.65
CA LEU A 197 17.05 -2.39 28.42
C LEU A 197 17.41 -3.66 27.65
N ALA A 198 18.27 -3.55 26.63
CA ALA A 198 18.78 -4.71 25.89
C ALA A 198 19.55 -5.69 26.78
N ALA A 199 20.29 -5.18 27.78
CA ALA A 199 21.01 -6.01 28.76
C ALA A 199 20.08 -6.77 29.73
N MET A 200 18.82 -6.34 29.89
CA MET A 200 17.82 -7.03 30.73
C MET A 200 17.22 -8.28 30.05
N GLY A 201 17.51 -8.49 28.76
CA GLY A 201 17.11 -9.67 28.00
C GLY A 201 16.06 -9.40 26.91
N SER A 202 15.88 -10.38 26.03
CA SER A 202 15.05 -10.30 24.82
C SER A 202 13.55 -10.10 25.06
N GLY A 203 13.09 -10.24 26.30
CA GLY A 203 11.71 -10.00 26.69
C GLY A 203 11.33 -8.52 26.82
N VAL A 204 12.32 -7.62 26.85
CA VAL A 204 12.11 -6.16 26.95
C VAL A 204 12.31 -5.49 25.60
N THR A 205 13.44 -5.75 24.95
CA THR A 205 13.74 -5.25 23.60
C THR A 205 14.82 -6.10 22.95
N ASN A 206 14.74 -6.27 21.62
CA ASN A 206 15.79 -6.91 20.83
C ASN A 206 16.66 -5.90 20.06
N ALA A 207 16.37 -4.60 20.20
CA ALA A 207 17.09 -3.54 19.50
C ALA A 207 18.30 -3.07 20.33
N ALA A 208 19.45 -2.89 19.68
CA ALA A 208 20.58 -2.18 20.27
C ALA A 208 20.42 -0.66 20.12
N ALA A 209 21.38 0.11 20.62
CA ALA A 209 21.44 1.55 20.36
C ALA A 209 21.33 1.88 18.85
N PHE A 210 20.58 2.94 18.55
CA PHE A 210 20.21 3.47 17.24
C PHE A 210 19.39 2.53 16.33
N GLN A 211 18.90 1.41 16.87
CA GLN A 211 18.07 0.44 16.15
C GLN A 211 16.58 0.51 16.54
N SER A 212 16.19 1.51 17.33
CA SER A 212 14.79 1.77 17.70
C SER A 212 14.36 3.17 17.32
N TRP A 213 13.14 3.31 16.81
CA TRP A 213 12.54 4.60 16.44
C TRP A 213 12.34 5.55 17.64
N HIS A 214 12.27 5.02 18.88
CA HIS A 214 12.22 5.84 20.09
C HIS A 214 13.43 6.78 20.20
N GLN A 215 14.57 6.38 19.65
CA GLN A 215 15.84 7.12 19.74
C GLN A 215 15.87 8.31 18.78
N TYR A 216 14.90 8.37 17.88
CA TYR A 216 14.70 9.43 16.89
C TYR A 216 13.41 10.23 17.17
N GLY A 217 12.74 10.00 18.31
CA GLY A 217 11.47 10.65 18.63
C GLY A 217 10.30 10.23 17.74
N LEU A 218 10.43 9.12 17.02
CA LEU A 218 9.48 8.62 16.01
C LEU A 218 8.68 7.41 16.49
N ALA A 219 8.74 7.07 17.77
CA ALA A 219 7.94 6.02 18.36
C ALA A 219 7.56 6.34 19.80
N ALA A 220 6.50 5.68 20.26
CA ALA A 220 6.01 5.76 21.61
C ALA A 220 5.31 4.47 22.01
N ASP A 221 5.43 4.18 23.29
CA ASP A 221 4.69 3.15 23.99
C ASP A 221 3.56 3.81 24.79
N CYS A 222 2.34 3.34 24.62
CA CYS A 222 1.15 3.88 25.28
C CYS A 222 0.34 2.78 25.97
N ALA A 223 -0.45 3.18 26.96
CA ALA A 223 -1.43 2.33 27.64
C ALA A 223 -2.67 3.16 28.01
N PHE A 224 -3.56 2.56 28.81
CA PHE A 224 -4.84 3.16 29.14
C PHE A 224 -4.95 3.51 30.63
N LEU A 225 -5.75 4.51 30.93
CA LEU A 225 -6.17 4.87 32.27
C LEU A 225 -7.59 4.39 32.50
N ARG A 226 -7.81 3.72 33.64
CA ARG A 226 -9.14 3.38 34.15
C ARG A 226 -9.19 3.73 35.63
N ASP A 227 -10.12 4.60 36.00
CA ASP A 227 -10.27 5.08 37.38
C ASP A 227 -8.98 5.67 37.98
N GLY A 228 -8.22 6.41 37.17
CA GLY A 228 -6.94 7.03 37.56
C GLY A 228 -5.77 6.04 37.69
N LYS A 229 -5.98 4.76 37.39
CA LYS A 229 -4.94 3.72 37.42
C LYS A 229 -4.51 3.34 36.00
N LEU A 230 -3.22 3.07 35.86
CA LEU A 230 -2.64 2.62 34.61
C LEU A 230 -2.95 1.13 34.40
N VAL A 231 -3.56 0.80 33.26
CA VAL A 231 -3.85 -0.58 32.86
C VAL A 231 -3.02 -0.89 31.60
N ILE A 232 -1.96 -1.66 31.79
CA ILE A 232 -0.98 -1.98 30.73
C ILE A 232 -1.22 -3.35 30.12
N SER A 233 -1.48 -4.37 30.94
CA SER A 233 -1.49 -5.76 30.50
C SER A 233 -2.64 -6.06 29.54
N GLU A 234 -2.33 -6.64 28.39
CA GLU A 234 -3.31 -7.15 27.42
C GLU A 234 -4.08 -8.38 27.94
N ARG A 235 -3.69 -8.93 29.10
CA ARG A 235 -4.45 -9.97 29.80
C ARG A 235 -5.79 -9.44 30.33
N ASP A 236 -5.90 -8.13 30.57
CA ASP A 236 -7.18 -7.49 30.84
C ASP A 236 -7.96 -7.36 29.52
N PRO A 237 -9.14 -7.99 29.38
CA PRO A 237 -9.91 -7.95 28.12
C PRO A 237 -10.31 -6.54 27.69
N TRP A 238 -10.52 -5.62 28.65
CA TRP A 238 -10.81 -4.23 28.35
C TRP A 238 -9.58 -3.53 27.77
N ALA A 239 -8.40 -3.74 28.36
CA ALA A 239 -7.17 -3.19 27.83
C ALA A 239 -6.83 -3.76 26.45
N MET A 240 -7.02 -5.07 26.25
CA MET A 240 -6.82 -5.70 24.95
C MET A 240 -7.73 -5.11 23.87
N ARG A 241 -9.00 -4.87 24.21
CA ARG A 241 -9.91 -4.20 23.29
C ARG A 241 -9.45 -2.77 22.99
N GLY A 242 -8.99 -2.04 24.00
CA GLY A 242 -8.38 -0.73 23.86
C GLY A 242 -7.20 -0.75 22.87
N TYR A 243 -6.30 -1.74 23.00
CA TYR A 243 -5.15 -1.85 22.10
C TYR A 243 -5.53 -2.18 20.66
N GLN A 244 -6.52 -3.04 20.43
CA GLN A 244 -7.02 -3.32 19.08
C GLN A 244 -7.55 -2.04 18.41
N LEU A 245 -8.37 -1.28 19.14
CA LEU A 245 -8.92 -0.01 18.67
C LEU A 245 -7.81 1.03 18.44
N TYR A 246 -6.87 1.14 19.38
CA TYR A 246 -5.72 2.03 19.27
C TYR A 246 -4.87 1.70 18.04
N GLY A 247 -4.62 0.41 17.80
CA GLY A 247 -3.91 -0.06 16.62
C GLY A 247 -4.58 0.33 15.31
N GLU A 248 -5.89 0.08 15.19
CA GLU A 248 -6.68 0.47 14.02
C GLU A 248 -6.66 1.99 13.80
N VAL A 249 -6.78 2.78 14.87
CA VAL A 249 -6.71 4.25 14.82
C VAL A 249 -5.31 4.70 14.40
N ALA A 250 -4.25 4.17 15.01
CA ALA A 250 -2.87 4.53 14.68
C ALA A 250 -2.54 4.21 13.21
N GLU A 251 -2.93 3.03 12.72
CA GLU A 251 -2.78 2.63 11.32
C GLU A 251 -3.53 3.59 10.38
N SER A 252 -4.75 4.01 10.72
CA SER A 252 -5.52 4.98 9.93
C SER A 252 -4.86 6.37 9.84
N LEU A 253 -4.01 6.71 10.82
CA LEU A 253 -3.22 7.95 10.86
C LEU A 253 -1.84 7.80 10.21
N GLY A 254 -1.59 6.66 9.55
CA GLY A 254 -0.35 6.35 8.85
C GLY A 254 0.82 6.02 9.77
N LEU A 255 0.54 5.57 11.00
CA LEU A 255 1.55 5.00 11.90
C LEU A 255 1.65 3.49 11.67
N THR A 256 2.81 2.92 11.95
CA THR A 256 2.96 1.47 12.06
C THR A 256 2.66 1.06 13.50
N TRP A 257 1.85 0.02 13.68
CA TRP A 257 1.47 -0.48 15.00
C TRP A 257 2.17 -1.81 15.33
N GLY A 258 2.72 -1.91 16.54
CA GLY A 258 3.47 -3.07 17.02
C GLY A 258 2.63 -4.33 17.24
N GLY A 259 1.31 -4.19 17.40
CA GLY A 259 0.38 -5.31 17.54
C GLY A 259 0.28 -6.20 16.29
N ARG A 260 0.75 -5.72 15.12
CA ARG A 260 0.88 -6.54 13.90
C ARG A 260 2.13 -7.41 13.87
N TRP A 261 3.08 -7.19 14.78
CA TRP A 261 4.34 -7.92 14.77
C TRP A 261 4.19 -9.30 15.40
N LYS A 262 5.14 -10.21 15.10
CA LYS A 262 5.17 -11.55 15.69
C LYS A 262 5.22 -11.54 17.23
N MET A 263 5.88 -10.53 17.80
CA MET A 263 5.98 -10.32 19.25
C MET A 263 4.79 -9.58 19.86
N MET A 264 3.88 -9.05 19.03
CA MET A 264 2.63 -8.40 19.45
C MET A 264 2.83 -7.26 20.46
N ASP A 265 3.63 -6.26 20.11
CA ASP A 265 3.85 -5.10 20.98
C ASP A 265 2.68 -4.11 20.88
N PHE A 266 1.61 -4.41 21.61
CA PHE A 266 0.31 -3.75 21.45
C PHE A 266 0.29 -2.27 21.84
N GLY A 267 1.14 -1.85 22.77
CA GLY A 267 1.25 -0.45 23.18
C GLY A 267 2.09 0.40 22.24
N HIS A 268 2.81 -0.22 21.30
CA HIS A 268 3.83 0.44 20.50
C HIS A 268 3.29 0.99 19.18
N THR A 269 3.65 2.23 18.86
CA THR A 269 3.50 2.77 17.50
C THR A 269 4.76 3.48 17.05
N GLU A 270 5.04 3.44 15.75
CA GLU A 270 6.18 4.10 15.14
C GLU A 270 5.84 4.76 13.80
N LEU A 271 6.47 5.89 13.50
CA LEU A 271 6.46 6.53 12.19
C LEU A 271 7.76 6.22 11.46
N ARG A 272 7.68 5.33 10.47
CA ARG A 272 8.84 4.93 9.67
C ARG A 272 9.18 6.02 8.66
N GLN A 273 10.37 6.60 8.81
CA GLN A 273 10.90 7.59 7.87
C GLN A 273 12.13 7.02 7.13
N PRO A 274 12.10 6.93 5.78
CA PRO A 274 13.26 6.48 5.02
C PRO A 274 14.50 7.33 5.32
N GLY A 275 15.65 6.68 5.51
CA GLY A 275 16.93 7.36 5.70
C GLY A 275 17.22 7.84 7.14
N VAL A 276 16.24 7.81 8.06
CA VAL A 276 16.47 8.20 9.47
C VAL A 276 17.13 7.07 10.26
N MET A 277 16.59 5.85 10.17
CA MET A 277 17.18 4.68 10.79
C MET A 277 17.84 3.81 9.71
N HIS A 278 19.17 3.80 9.67
CA HIS A 278 19.89 2.92 8.77
C HIS A 278 19.77 1.48 9.24
N LYS A 279 19.22 0.59 8.40
CA LYS A 279 19.43 -0.84 8.57
C LYS A 279 20.94 -1.06 8.47
N GLN A 280 21.60 -1.43 9.56
CA GLN A 280 22.93 -2.02 9.45
C GLN A 280 22.75 -3.28 8.59
N GLY A 281 23.17 -3.19 7.33
CA GLY A 281 23.20 -4.34 6.44
C GLY A 281 24.08 -5.40 7.10
N ASN A 282 23.60 -6.63 7.14
CA ASN A 282 24.42 -7.80 7.44
C ASN A 282 25.71 -7.68 6.61
N LYS A 283 26.84 -7.46 7.28
CA LYS A 283 28.14 -7.83 6.74
C LYS A 283 28.36 -9.30 7.03
#